data_AF-A0A0L7KBY7-F1
#
_entry.id   AF-A0A0L7KBY7-F1
#
_cell.length_a   1.000
_cell.length_b   1.000
_cell.length_c   1.000
_cell.angle_alpha   90.00
_cell.angle_beta   90.00
_cell.angle_gamma   90.00
#
_symmetry.space_group_name_H-M   'P 1'
#
loop_
_entity.id
_entity.type
_entity.pdbx_description
1 polymer ?
#
loop_
_entity_poly.entity_id
_entity_poly.type
_entity_poly.pdbx_seq_one_letter_code
_entity_poly.pdbx_strand_id
1 'polypeptide(L)'
;MGIYSLDDPDFQVLVDKWSDFEKRVSAEWHEIDRMEINQLKNTLLAAWISAILVTTIPDEHYVIFNNWFQMSLTLSHQRNLKNEEDNKTLEFLMKKLKYKALNGQIKNWHIEVYDYWRHIVQMKISKNKEWATYNNEICNTWVKSLFN
;
A
#
# COMPACT_ATOMS: atom_id res chain seq x y z
N MET A 1 39.10 -4.70 -6.30
CA MET A 1 38.10 -5.43 -5.49
C MET A 1 38.71 -5.62 -4.12
N GLY A 2 38.27 -4.84 -3.13
CA GLY A 2 38.63 -5.07 -1.73
C GLY A 2 37.56 -5.96 -1.11
N ILE A 3 37.95 -7.13 -0.61
CA ILE A 3 37.09 -7.95 0.25
C ILE A 3 37.08 -7.22 1.60
N TYR A 4 36.02 -6.48 1.87
CA TYR A 4 35.82 -5.88 3.20
C TYR A 4 35.62 -7.03 4.20
N SER A 5 36.52 -7.11 5.18
CA SER A 5 36.34 -8.02 6.33
C SER A 5 35.11 -7.58 7.12
N LEU A 6 34.40 -8.52 7.74
CA LEU A 6 33.32 -8.20 8.69
C LEU A 6 33.84 -7.36 9.89
N ASP A 7 35.15 -7.33 10.11
CA ASP A 7 35.81 -6.53 11.13
C ASP A 7 36.21 -5.11 10.66
N ASP A 8 35.88 -4.74 9.40
CA ASP A 8 36.14 -3.39 8.90
C ASP A 8 35.13 -2.39 9.49
N PRO A 9 35.57 -1.40 10.29
CA PRO A 9 34.69 -0.41 10.90
C PRO A 9 33.85 0.37 9.88
N ASP A 10 34.40 0.66 8.70
CA ASP A 10 33.69 1.40 7.65
C ASP A 10 32.59 0.52 7.03
N PHE A 11 32.84 -0.78 6.90
CA PHE A 11 31.83 -1.73 6.45
C PHE A 11 30.71 -1.88 7.51
N GLN A 12 31.06 -1.93 8.79
CA GLN A 12 30.06 -2.01 9.86
C GLN A 12 29.15 -0.76 9.89
N VAL A 13 29.71 0.44 9.70
CA VAL A 13 28.92 1.67 9.57
C VAL A 13 27.95 1.61 8.38
N LEU A 14 28.37 1.03 7.25
CA LEU A 14 27.49 0.84 6.09
C LEU A 14 26.36 -0.17 6.37
N VAL A 15 26.67 -1.27 7.06
CA VAL A 15 25.67 -2.27 7.48
C VAL A 15 24.64 -1.65 8.42
N ASP A 16 25.08 -0.90 9.42
CA ASP A 16 24.19 -0.24 10.38
C ASP A 16 23.29 0.79 9.68
N LYS A 17 23.88 1.64 8.84
CA LYS A 17 23.15 2.64 8.05
C LYS A 17 22.11 2.02 7.13
N TRP A 18 22.44 0.88 6.51
CA TRP A 18 21.51 0.11 5.69
C TRP A 18 20.39 -0.51 6.54
N SER A 19 20.71 -1.11 7.68
CA SER A 19 19.73 -1.70 8.60
C SER A 19 18.69 -0.66 9.05
N ASP A 20 19.13 0.54 9.41
CA ASP A 20 18.23 1.62 9.79
C ASP A 20 17.35 2.10 8.63
N PHE A 21 17.88 2.08 7.40
CA PHE A 21 17.09 2.35 6.21
C PHE A 21 16.03 1.27 5.97
N GLU A 22 16.38 -0.02 6.05
CA GLU A 22 15.42 -1.14 5.92
C GLU A 22 14.27 -1.04 6.93
N LYS A 23 14.58 -0.74 8.19
CA LYS A 23 13.56 -0.55 9.24
C LYS A 23 12.60 0.59 8.91
N ARG A 24 13.12 1.74 8.45
CA ARG A 24 12.29 2.89 8.04
C ARG A 24 11.40 2.56 6.86
N VAL A 25 11.95 1.91 5.83
CA VAL A 25 11.21 1.46 4.66
C VAL A 25 10.04 0.55 5.07
N SER A 26 10.31 -0.46 5.90
CA SER A 26 9.27 -1.39 6.37
C SER A 26 8.18 -0.66 7.16
N ALA A 27 8.56 0.22 8.09
CA ALA A 27 7.60 0.95 8.91
C ALA A 27 6.70 1.88 8.08
N GLU A 28 7.29 2.65 7.16
CA GLU A 28 6.55 3.58 6.30
C GLU A 28 5.65 2.84 5.31
N TRP A 29 6.13 1.75 4.72
CA TRP A 29 5.34 0.92 3.82
C TRP A 29 4.12 0.31 4.51
N HIS A 30 4.31 -0.23 5.72
CA HIS A 30 3.20 -0.73 6.53
C HIS A 30 2.19 0.35 6.92
N GLU A 31 2.65 1.57 7.19
CA GLU A 31 1.73 2.69 7.46
C GLU A 31 0.89 3.04 6.24
N ILE A 32 1.50 3.10 5.05
CA ILE A 32 0.77 3.35 3.80
C ILE A 32 -0.29 2.27 3.54
N ASP A 33 0.04 1.00 3.78
CA ASP A 33 -0.91 -0.11 3.66
C ASP A 33 -2.07 0.00 4.67
N ARG A 34 -1.78 0.41 5.91
CA ARG A 34 -2.81 0.67 6.94
C ARG A 34 -3.75 1.80 6.53
N MET A 35 -3.21 2.91 6.03
CA MET A 35 -4.01 4.05 5.55
C MET A 35 -4.96 3.61 4.43
N GLU A 36 -4.49 2.79 3.50
CA GLU A 36 -5.31 2.25 2.41
C GLU A 36 -6.45 1.35 2.93
N ILE A 37 -6.17 0.46 3.89
CA ILE A 37 -7.20 -0.39 4.52
C ILE A 37 -8.28 0.47 5.16
N ASN A 38 -7.86 1.47 5.93
CA ASN A 38 -8.79 2.37 6.61
C ASN A 38 -9.65 3.15 5.62
N GLN A 39 -9.05 3.61 4.51
CA GLN A 39 -9.78 4.29 3.45
C GLN A 39 -10.85 3.38 2.82
N LEU A 40 -10.49 2.14 2.44
CA LEU A 40 -11.44 1.19 1.87
C LEU A 40 -12.57 0.86 2.86
N LYS A 41 -12.23 0.60 4.11
CA LYS A 41 -13.22 0.31 5.17
C LYS A 41 -14.22 1.45 5.32
N ASN A 42 -13.74 2.70 5.36
CA ASN A 42 -14.59 3.88 5.51
C ASN A 42 -15.50 4.08 4.28
N THR A 43 -14.96 3.90 3.07
CA THR A 43 -15.75 3.96 1.82
C THR A 43 -16.86 2.90 1.82
N LEU A 44 -16.55 1.64 2.15
CA LEU A 44 -17.53 0.56 2.22
C LEU A 44 -18.60 0.79 3.29
N LEU A 45 -18.21 1.32 4.45
CA LEU A 45 -19.14 1.65 5.53
C LEU A 45 -20.08 2.81 5.13
N ALA A 46 -19.55 3.86 4.49
CA ALA A 46 -20.36 4.97 4.00
C ALA A 46 -21.38 4.50 2.95
N ALA A 47 -20.95 3.60 2.05
CA ALA A 47 -21.84 2.99 1.07
C ALA A 47 -22.96 2.18 1.74
N TRP A 48 -22.61 1.36 2.73
CA TRP A 48 -23.57 0.58 3.51
C TRP A 48 -24.61 1.46 4.19
N ILE A 49 -24.16 2.47 4.95
CA ILE A 49 -25.06 3.40 5.64
C ILE A 49 -25.99 4.09 4.65
N SER A 50 -25.45 4.54 3.51
CA SER A 50 -26.25 5.20 2.48
C SER A 50 -27.32 4.26 1.91
N ALA A 51 -26.97 2.99 1.65
CA ALA A 51 -27.90 2.00 1.15
C ALA A 51 -29.05 1.71 2.12
N ILE A 52 -28.75 1.46 3.40
CA ILE A 52 -29.82 1.16 4.38
C ILE A 52 -30.73 2.37 4.62
N LEU A 53 -30.20 3.58 4.57
CA LEU A 53 -31.00 4.79 4.76
C LEU A 53 -32.05 5.01 3.66
N VAL A 54 -31.82 4.47 2.47
CA VAL A 54 -32.73 4.67 1.33
C VAL A 54 -33.67 3.49 1.09
N THR A 55 -33.37 2.34 1.67
CA THR A 55 -34.26 1.19 1.60
C THR A 55 -35.37 1.30 2.63
N THR A 56 -36.60 1.38 2.14
CA THR A 56 -37.82 1.46 2.96
C THR A 56 -38.52 0.11 3.12
N ILE A 57 -38.05 -0.92 2.41
CA ILE A 57 -38.65 -2.26 2.36
C ILE A 57 -37.76 -3.25 3.14
N PRO A 58 -38.19 -3.73 4.33
CA PRO A 58 -37.40 -4.61 5.17
C PRO A 58 -36.95 -5.91 4.49
N ASP A 59 -37.76 -6.45 3.58
CA ASP A 59 -37.48 -7.70 2.87
C ASP A 59 -36.30 -7.55 1.87
N GLU A 60 -35.97 -6.34 1.44
CA GLU A 60 -34.84 -6.07 0.55
C GLU A 60 -33.51 -5.93 1.31
N HIS A 61 -33.55 -5.73 2.63
CA HIS A 61 -32.34 -5.55 3.45
C HIS A 61 -31.38 -6.73 3.34
N TYR A 62 -31.90 -7.96 3.25
CA TYR A 62 -31.07 -9.15 3.07
C TYR A 62 -30.31 -9.13 1.73
N VAL A 63 -30.99 -8.75 0.65
CA VAL A 63 -30.39 -8.69 -0.69
C VAL A 63 -29.33 -7.58 -0.73
N ILE A 64 -29.61 -6.43 -0.14
CA ILE A 64 -28.69 -5.28 -0.10
C ILE A 64 -27.47 -5.62 0.75
N PHE A 65 -27.66 -6.25 1.92
CA PHE A 65 -26.55 -6.72 2.75
C PHE A 65 -25.66 -7.69 1.97
N ASN A 66 -26.25 -8.67 1.28
CA ASN A 66 -25.47 -9.64 0.52
C ASN A 66 -24.69 -8.96 -0.63
N ASN A 67 -25.31 -8.03 -1.35
CA ASN A 67 -24.64 -7.29 -2.43
C ASN A 67 -23.48 -6.45 -1.88
N TRP A 68 -23.69 -5.73 -0.77
CA TRP A 68 -22.64 -4.99 -0.09
C TRP A 68 -21.50 -5.90 0.39
N PHE A 69 -21.84 -7.06 0.94
CA PHE A 69 -20.86 -8.03 1.43
C PHE A 69 -20.01 -8.58 0.29
N GLN A 70 -20.63 -8.97 -0.83
CA GLN A 70 -19.90 -9.43 -2.02
C GLN A 70 -18.99 -8.32 -2.57
N MET A 71 -19.49 -7.10 -2.70
CA MET A 71 -18.67 -5.95 -3.12
C MET A 71 -17.47 -5.74 -2.18
N SER A 72 -17.69 -5.84 -0.86
CA SER A 72 -16.63 -5.72 0.15
C SER A 72 -15.56 -6.79 -0.02
N LEU A 73 -15.96 -8.04 -0.27
CA LEU A 73 -15.03 -9.14 -0.54
C LEU A 73 -14.24 -8.92 -1.83
N THR A 74 -14.92 -8.53 -2.92
CA THR A 74 -14.27 -8.28 -4.21
C THR A 74 -13.22 -7.17 -4.12
N LEU A 75 -13.58 -6.00 -3.58
CA LEU A 75 -12.66 -4.87 -3.47
C LEU A 75 -11.50 -5.17 -2.51
N SER A 76 -11.76 -5.90 -1.41
CA SER A 76 -10.70 -6.35 -0.50
C SER A 76 -9.74 -7.33 -1.16
N HIS A 77 -10.26 -8.26 -1.96
CA HIS A 77 -9.45 -9.23 -2.69
C HIS A 77 -8.55 -8.55 -3.74
N GLN A 78 -9.12 -7.65 -4.54
CA GLN A 78 -8.37 -6.87 -5.53
C GLN A 78 -7.25 -6.05 -4.88
N ARG A 79 -7.52 -5.42 -3.73
CA ARG A 79 -6.51 -4.72 -2.94
C ARG A 79 -5.37 -5.66 -2.54
N ASN A 80 -5.68 -6.84 -2.03
CA ASN A 80 -4.67 -7.79 -1.57
C ASN A 80 -3.76 -8.24 -2.72
N LEU A 81 -4.32 -8.55 -3.90
CA LEU A 81 -3.54 -8.92 -5.08
C LEU A 81 -2.59 -7.79 -5.51
N LYS A 82 -3.08 -6.55 -5.54
CA LYS A 82 -2.26 -5.38 -5.87
C LYS A 82 -1.12 -5.17 -4.87
N ASN A 83 -1.40 -5.28 -3.58
CA ASN A 83 -0.36 -5.11 -2.56
C ASN A 83 0.65 -6.25 -2.58
N GLU A 84 0.26 -7.46 -2.97
CA GLU A 84 1.22 -8.54 -3.21
C GLU A 84 2.18 -8.20 -4.36
N GLU A 85 1.68 -7.62 -5.46
CA GLU A 85 2.51 -7.16 -6.58
C GLU A 85 3.44 -6.00 -6.18
N ASP A 86 2.91 -5.00 -5.48
CA ASP A 86 3.70 -3.88 -4.98
C ASP A 86 4.77 -4.36 -3.97
N ASN A 87 4.46 -5.35 -3.12
CA ASN A 87 5.42 -5.97 -2.19
C ASN A 87 6.54 -6.71 -2.90
N LYS A 88 6.23 -7.48 -3.96
CA LYS A 88 7.25 -8.15 -4.81
C LYS A 88 8.17 -7.13 -5.47
N THR A 89 7.59 -6.01 -5.93
CA THR A 89 8.35 -4.90 -6.52
C THR A 89 9.27 -4.26 -5.48
N LEU A 90 8.76 -3.98 -4.29
CA LEU A 90 9.54 -3.41 -3.18
C LEU A 90 10.70 -4.35 -2.81
N GLU A 91 10.44 -5.64 -2.65
CA GLU A 91 11.47 -6.63 -2.29
C GLU A 91 12.60 -6.64 -3.33
N PHE A 92 12.24 -6.63 -4.63
CA PHE A 92 13.22 -6.57 -5.71
C PHE A 92 14.07 -5.29 -5.65
N LEU A 93 13.43 -4.13 -5.47
CA LEU A 93 14.12 -2.84 -5.37
C LEU A 93 15.06 -2.79 -4.17
N MET A 94 14.60 -3.28 -3.01
CA MET A 94 15.38 -3.33 -1.78
C MET A 94 16.59 -4.25 -1.91
N LYS A 95 16.44 -5.44 -2.52
CA LYS A 95 17.58 -6.34 -2.79
C LYS A 95 18.62 -5.69 -3.69
N LYS A 96 18.18 -5.03 -4.77
CA LYS A 96 19.08 -4.34 -5.70
C LYS A 96 19.83 -3.18 -5.03
N LEU A 97 19.12 -2.41 -4.21
CA LEU A 97 19.71 -1.27 -3.52
C LEU A 97 20.66 -1.71 -2.38
N LYS A 98 20.31 -2.80 -1.67
CA LYS A 98 21.19 -3.44 -0.67
C LYS A 98 22.51 -3.87 -1.27
N TYR A 99 22.45 -4.54 -2.42
CA TYR A 99 23.64 -4.96 -3.15
C TYR A 99 24.53 -3.77 -3.51
N LYS A 100 23.95 -2.67 -4.00
CA LYS A 100 24.73 -1.45 -4.30
C LYS A 100 25.34 -0.84 -3.04
N ALA A 101 24.58 -0.77 -1.95
CA ALA A 101 25.03 -0.18 -0.68
C ALA A 101 26.22 -0.94 -0.10
N LEU A 102 26.09 -2.26 0.03
CA LEU A 102 27.11 -3.10 0.68
C LEU A 102 28.36 -3.33 -0.18
N ASN A 103 28.27 -3.08 -1.50
CA ASN A 103 29.44 -3.09 -2.40
C ASN A 103 30.08 -1.70 -2.58
N GLY A 104 29.70 -0.71 -1.77
CA GLY A 104 30.27 0.65 -1.86
C GLY A 104 29.97 1.37 -3.17
N GLN A 105 28.91 0.97 -3.88
CA GLN A 105 28.53 1.55 -5.17
C GLN A 105 27.66 2.81 -5.03
N ILE A 106 27.22 3.13 -3.81
CA ILE A 106 26.45 4.33 -3.49
C ILE A 106 27.41 5.45 -3.14
N LYS A 107 27.50 6.45 -4.02
CA LYS A 107 28.39 7.62 -3.83
C LYS A 107 27.67 8.73 -3.07
N ASN A 108 26.37 8.87 -3.29
CA ASN A 108 25.54 9.86 -2.62
C ASN A 108 24.28 9.19 -2.06
N TRP A 109 24.31 8.86 -0.77
CA TRP A 109 23.18 8.26 -0.06
C TRP A 109 21.91 9.12 -0.09
N HIS A 110 22.03 10.45 -0.10
CA HIS A 110 20.87 11.32 -0.11
C HIS A 110 20.07 11.14 -1.41
N ILE A 111 20.75 11.20 -2.55
CA ILE A 111 20.12 11.10 -3.86
C ILE A 111 19.78 9.65 -4.20
N GLU A 112 20.75 8.73 -4.06
CA GLU A 112 20.63 7.37 -4.58
C GLU A 112 19.79 6.44 -3.69
N VAL A 113 19.57 6.81 -2.43
CA VAL A 113 18.77 6.01 -1.47
C VAL A 113 17.55 6.79 -1.01
N TYR A 114 17.73 7.96 -0.38
CA TYR A 114 16.61 8.65 0.25
C TYR A 114 15.66 9.33 -0.75
N ASP A 115 16.17 9.99 -1.78
CA ASP A 115 15.33 10.60 -2.82
C ASP A 115 14.64 9.53 -3.66
N TYR A 116 15.37 8.46 -3.98
CA TYR A 116 14.80 7.31 -4.66
C TYR A 116 13.66 6.67 -3.85
N TRP A 117 13.86 6.49 -2.54
CA TRP A 117 12.81 6.00 -1.64
C TRP A 117 11.60 6.94 -1.58
N ARG A 118 11.83 8.25 -1.43
CA ARG A 118 10.75 9.25 -1.45
C ARG A 118 9.93 9.16 -2.74
N HIS A 119 10.58 8.95 -3.88
CA HIS A 119 9.89 8.78 -5.15
C HIS A 119 9.02 7.51 -5.17
N ILE A 120 9.52 6.39 -4.67
CA ILE A 120 8.75 5.13 -4.54
C ILE A 120 7.51 5.35 -3.66
N VAL A 121 7.69 6.01 -2.51
CA VAL A 121 6.57 6.34 -1.60
C VAL A 121 5.52 7.21 -2.30
N GLN A 122 5.95 8.25 -3.02
CA GLN A 122 5.04 9.12 -3.78
C GLN A 122 4.25 8.34 -4.82
N MET A 123 4.90 7.44 -5.57
CA MET A 123 4.23 6.58 -6.54
C MET A 123 3.19 5.67 -5.88
N LYS A 124 3.54 5.03 -4.75
CA LYS A 124 2.61 4.17 -3.99
C LYS A 124 1.40 4.96 -3.48
N ILE A 125 1.63 6.15 -2.92
CA ILE A 125 0.55 7.04 -2.45
C ILE A 125 -0.35 7.47 -3.62
N SER A 126 0.22 7.83 -4.78
CA SER A 126 -0.56 8.19 -5.98
C SER A 126 -1.44 7.03 -6.45
N LYS A 127 -0.87 5.84 -6.58
CA LYS A 127 -1.62 4.62 -6.92
C LYS A 127 -2.72 4.30 -5.91
N ASN A 128 -2.49 4.57 -4.62
CA ASN A 128 -3.50 4.35 -3.58
C ASN A 128 -4.64 5.39 -3.67
N LYS A 129 -4.35 6.63 -4.08
CA LYS A 129 -5.37 7.66 -4.34
C LYS A 129 -6.25 7.29 -5.53
N GLU A 130 -5.65 6.85 -6.64
CA GLU A 130 -6.38 6.36 -7.81
C GLU A 130 -7.32 5.20 -7.43
N TRP A 131 -6.83 4.29 -6.58
CA TRP A 131 -7.62 3.19 -6.07
C TRP A 131 -8.77 3.65 -5.16
N ALA A 132 -8.54 4.64 -4.31
CA ALA A 132 -9.59 5.22 -3.49
C ALA A 132 -10.70 5.85 -4.35
N THR A 133 -10.35 6.53 -5.44
CA THR A 133 -11.31 7.06 -6.41
C THR A 133 -12.12 5.94 -7.05
N TYR A 134 -11.46 4.90 -7.55
CA TYR A 134 -12.13 3.72 -8.13
C TYR A 134 -13.11 3.07 -7.14
N ASN A 135 -12.69 2.83 -5.90
CA ASN A 135 -13.56 2.23 -4.88
C ASN A 135 -14.79 3.12 -4.57
N ASN A 136 -14.59 4.44 -4.51
CA ASN A 136 -15.69 5.39 -4.32
C ASN A 136 -16.67 5.36 -5.49
N GLU A 137 -16.19 5.28 -6.73
CA GLU A 137 -17.04 5.20 -7.92
C GLU A 137 -17.89 3.93 -7.94
N ILE A 138 -17.29 2.77 -7.63
CA ILE A 138 -17.99 1.49 -7.52
C ILE A 138 -19.07 1.57 -6.44
N CYS A 139 -18.71 2.04 -5.24
CA CYS A 139 -19.63 2.17 -4.11
C CYS A 139 -20.79 3.13 -4.41
N ASN A 140 -20.50 4.30 -4.99
CA ASN A 140 -21.50 5.29 -5.34
C ASN A 140 -22.43 4.80 -6.45
N THR A 141 -21.91 4.05 -7.42
CA THR A 141 -22.72 3.46 -8.49
C THR A 141 -23.66 2.42 -7.93
N TRP A 142 -23.18 1.55 -7.05
CA TRP A 142 -24.02 0.59 -6.34
C TRP A 142 -25.11 1.30 -5.52
N VAL A 143 -24.77 2.28 -4.69
CA VAL A 143 -25.75 3.05 -3.91
C VAL A 143 -26.80 3.71 -4.83
N LYS A 144 -26.38 4.36 -5.93
CA LYS A 144 -27.30 4.99 -6.89
C LYS A 144 -28.27 3.98 -7.53
N SER A 145 -27.82 2.75 -7.77
CA SER A 145 -28.69 1.71 -8.33
C SER A 145 -29.85 1.31 -7.43
N LEU A 146 -29.80 1.65 -6.13
CA LEU A 146 -30.89 1.38 -5.18
C LEU A 146 -32.00 2.44 -5.20
N PHE A 147 -31.81 3.56 -5.91
CA PHE A 147 -32.82 4.62 -6.05
C PHE A 147 -33.69 4.49 -7.30
N ASN A 148 -33.30 3.61 -8.23
CA ASN A 148 -33.98 3.38 -9.51
C ASN A 148 -34.80 2.10 -9.45
#